data_AF-A0A383AEB0-F1
#
_entry.id   AF-A0A383AEB0-F1
#
_cell.length_a   1.000
_cell.length_b   1.000
_cell.length_c   1.000
_cell.angle_alpha   90.00
_cell.angle_beta   90.00
_cell.angle_gamma   90.00
#
_symmetry.space_group_name_H-M   'P 1'
#
loop_
_entity.id
_entity.type
_entity.pdbx_description
1 polymer ?
#
loop_
_entity_poly.entity_id
_entity_poly.type
_entity_poly.pdbx_seq_one_letter_code
_entity_poly.pdbx_strand_id
1 'polypeptide(L)'
;GNNATPTEADASRVPLHWGEDHLLPRMPDGRGHNRGRLAPGGIIYKVSPDGKRWENVSSGYRNIFDGGFNKAGDLFTYDADMEYDFNTSWYRPTRVCHVTSGSMWGWRNGTGKRPEFYPDTLPPVINVGPGSPTGVTFGYGAKFPAKYQKAMYLLDWSWGKIHAVHMKPQGSSYVATKETFITGSPLPVADAIIHPEDGAMYFAIGGRKVQSGLYRVTYDGKESTAPAKHQTKVNELAQLRRKLETFHQGPD
;
A
#
# COMPACT_ATOMS: atom_id res chain seq x y z
N GLY A 1 -3.95 -0.40 10.59
CA GLY A 1 -2.62 -1.02 10.79
C GLY A 1 -2.69 -2.25 11.68
N ASN A 2 -1.55 -2.88 11.92
CA ASN A 2 -1.38 -4.12 12.69
C ASN A 2 -1.73 -4.00 14.18
N ASN A 3 -1.76 -2.80 14.75
CA ASN A 3 -2.20 -2.55 16.13
C ASN A 3 -3.73 -2.55 16.30
N ALA A 4 -4.50 -2.51 15.22
CA ALA A 4 -5.97 -2.45 15.31
C ALA A 4 -6.52 -3.83 15.67
N THR A 5 -7.35 -3.92 16.72
CA THR A 5 -8.11 -5.15 16.98
C THR A 5 -9.04 -5.40 15.80
N PRO A 6 -8.99 -6.59 15.16
CA PRO A 6 -9.89 -6.92 14.07
C PRO A 6 -11.36 -6.73 14.50
N THR A 7 -12.14 -6.14 13.60
CA THR A 7 -13.58 -5.99 13.80
C THR A 7 -14.27 -7.24 13.25
N GLU A 8 -15.39 -7.62 13.86
CA GLU A 8 -16.24 -8.67 13.29
C GLU A 8 -16.72 -8.22 11.90
N ALA A 9 -16.69 -9.14 10.93
CA ALA A 9 -17.13 -8.89 9.57
C ALA A 9 -18.14 -9.96 9.16
N ASP A 10 -19.15 -9.56 8.41
CA ASP A 10 -20.21 -10.46 7.93
C ASP A 10 -19.68 -11.50 6.94
N ALA A 11 -18.61 -11.16 6.22
CA ALA A 11 -17.96 -12.04 5.26
C ALA A 11 -16.45 -11.86 5.27
N SER A 12 -15.72 -12.87 4.79
CA SER A 12 -14.28 -12.79 4.61
C SER A 12 -13.85 -13.50 3.34
N ARG A 13 -13.09 -12.79 2.51
CA ARG A 13 -12.39 -13.36 1.36
C ARG A 13 -11.07 -14.00 1.74
N VAL A 14 -10.53 -13.61 2.90
CA VAL A 14 -9.34 -14.22 3.46
C VAL A 14 -9.74 -15.37 4.39
N PRO A 15 -9.09 -16.55 4.33
CA PRO A 15 -9.39 -17.64 5.25
C PRO A 15 -9.25 -17.20 6.72
N LEU A 16 -10.24 -17.53 7.56
CA LEU A 16 -10.27 -17.14 8.98
C LEU A 16 -9.44 -18.08 9.89
N HIS A 17 -8.48 -18.80 9.30
CA HIS A 17 -7.60 -19.72 10.00
C HIS A 17 -6.26 -19.04 10.27
N TRP A 18 -6.16 -18.38 11.42
CA TRP A 18 -5.02 -17.54 11.79
C TRP A 18 -4.02 -18.21 12.72
N GLY A 19 -4.09 -19.53 12.85
CA GLY A 19 -3.11 -20.31 13.60
C GLY A 19 -1.69 -19.99 13.16
N GLU A 20 -0.78 -19.91 14.13
CA GLU A 20 0.62 -19.64 13.89
C GLU A 20 1.47 -20.71 14.56
N ASP A 21 1.77 -21.76 13.80
CA ASP A 21 2.63 -22.85 14.24
C ASP A 21 4.08 -22.55 13.87
N HIS A 22 4.94 -22.40 14.87
CA HIS A 22 6.37 -22.23 14.66
C HIS A 22 7.14 -23.40 15.27
N LEU A 23 8.15 -23.88 14.54
CA LEU A 23 9.07 -24.90 15.06
C LEU A 23 9.91 -24.35 16.23
N LEU A 24 10.30 -23.07 16.16
CA LEU A 24 11.06 -22.38 17.20
C LEU A 24 10.25 -21.23 17.79
N PRO A 25 10.46 -20.89 19.08
CA PRO A 25 9.87 -19.71 19.68
C PRO A 25 10.17 -18.46 18.84
N ARG A 26 9.15 -17.62 18.63
CA ARG A 26 9.36 -16.32 17.98
C ARG A 26 10.16 -15.41 18.89
N MET A 27 11.09 -14.65 18.32
CA MET A 27 11.70 -13.54 19.03
C MET A 27 10.80 -12.31 18.87
N PRO A 28 10.39 -11.65 19.97
CA PRO A 28 9.61 -10.43 19.87
C PRO A 28 10.43 -9.33 19.21
N ASP A 29 9.74 -8.30 18.70
CA ASP A 29 10.39 -7.09 18.23
C ASP A 29 11.30 -6.49 19.31
N GLY A 30 12.45 -5.92 18.91
CA GLY A 30 13.51 -5.45 19.82
C GLY A 30 13.08 -4.37 20.81
N ARG A 31 12.00 -3.61 20.54
CA ARG A 31 11.41 -2.64 21.48
C ARG A 31 10.06 -3.09 22.03
N GLY A 32 9.68 -4.34 21.81
CA GLY A 32 8.41 -4.90 22.25
C GLY A 32 7.21 -4.46 21.41
N HIS A 33 7.42 -3.89 20.22
CA HIS A 33 6.33 -3.51 19.33
C HIS A 33 5.45 -4.73 19.00
N ASN A 34 4.15 -4.65 19.27
CA ASN A 34 3.19 -5.74 19.06
C ASN A 34 3.56 -7.07 19.73
N ARG A 35 4.28 -7.03 20.86
CA ARG A 35 4.58 -8.23 21.63
C ARG A 35 3.28 -8.95 22.03
N GLY A 36 3.21 -10.25 21.71
CA GLY A 36 2.03 -11.08 21.99
C GLY A 36 0.87 -10.96 21.00
N ARG A 37 0.89 -9.99 20.08
CA ARG A 37 -0.16 -9.87 19.05
C ARG A 37 0.04 -10.92 17.95
N LEU A 38 -1.03 -11.64 17.64
CA LEU A 38 -1.11 -12.62 16.56
C LEU A 38 -1.88 -12.06 15.36
N ALA A 39 -1.85 -12.80 14.26
CA ALA A 39 -2.67 -12.57 13.09
C ALA A 39 -4.17 -12.69 13.41
N PRO A 40 -5.03 -12.03 12.62
CA PRO A 40 -4.69 -11.17 11.50
C PRO A 40 -4.25 -9.77 11.97
N GLY A 41 -3.21 -9.22 11.36
CA GLY A 41 -2.81 -7.83 11.56
C GLY A 41 -2.77 -7.09 10.23
N GLY A 42 -3.22 -5.83 10.26
CA GLY A 42 -3.36 -4.97 9.10
C GLY A 42 -4.38 -5.56 8.13
N ILE A 43 -5.58 -4.99 8.11
CA ILE A 43 -6.72 -5.54 7.37
C ILE A 43 -7.34 -4.42 6.53
N ILE A 44 -7.74 -4.77 5.31
CA ILE A 44 -8.54 -3.92 4.45
C ILE A 44 -9.95 -4.52 4.39
N TYR A 45 -10.92 -3.75 4.87
CA TYR A 45 -12.33 -4.10 4.80
C TYR A 45 -12.98 -3.38 3.63
N LYS A 46 -13.94 -4.04 2.98
CA LYS A 46 -14.94 -3.41 2.14
C LYS A 46 -16.19 -3.24 2.98
N VAL A 47 -16.69 -2.01 3.02
CA VAL A 47 -17.88 -1.66 3.80
C VAL A 47 -18.97 -1.18 2.84
N SER A 48 -20.21 -1.60 3.04
CA SER A 48 -21.36 -1.10 2.29
C SER A 48 -21.54 0.41 2.51
N PRO A 49 -22.14 1.16 1.55
CA PRO A 49 -22.33 2.60 1.70
C PRO A 49 -23.11 3.03 2.96
N ASP A 50 -23.98 2.16 3.47
CA ASP A 50 -24.74 2.38 4.70
C ASP A 50 -24.00 1.93 5.98
N GLY A 51 -22.78 1.41 5.86
CA GLY A 51 -21.94 1.00 6.98
C GLY A 51 -22.29 -0.35 7.61
N LYS A 52 -23.30 -1.06 7.09
CA LYS A 52 -23.88 -2.24 7.75
C LYS A 52 -23.23 -3.57 7.40
N ARG A 53 -22.74 -3.73 6.16
CA ARG A 53 -22.10 -4.97 5.71
C ARG A 53 -20.60 -4.75 5.56
N TRP A 54 -19.84 -5.56 6.30
CA TRP A 54 -18.38 -5.56 6.33
C TRP A 54 -17.87 -6.85 5.73
N GLU A 55 -16.91 -6.73 4.82
CA GLU A 55 -16.24 -7.86 4.19
C GLU A 55 -14.72 -7.68 4.35
N ASN A 56 -14.04 -8.66 4.95
CA ASN A 56 -12.58 -8.68 4.96
C ASN A 56 -12.06 -9.05 3.56
N VAL A 57 -11.38 -8.12 2.90
CA VAL A 57 -10.88 -8.31 1.53
C VAL A 57 -9.45 -8.83 1.53
N SER A 58 -8.61 -8.32 2.43
CA SER A 58 -7.17 -8.57 2.44
C SER A 58 -6.59 -8.31 3.82
N SER A 59 -5.51 -9.02 4.17
CA SER A 59 -4.85 -8.87 5.47
C SER A 59 -3.34 -9.07 5.42
N GLY A 60 -2.67 -9.01 6.58
CA GLY A 60 -1.24 -9.31 6.71
C GLY A 60 -0.33 -8.13 6.48
N TYR A 61 -0.82 -6.91 6.68
CA TYR A 61 -0.03 -5.68 6.58
C TYR A 61 0.56 -5.30 7.94
N ARG A 62 1.71 -4.62 7.95
CA ARG A 62 2.18 -3.97 9.17
C ARG A 62 1.41 -2.68 9.40
N ASN A 63 1.57 -1.69 8.54
CA ASN A 63 0.92 -0.40 8.74
C ASN A 63 0.70 0.32 7.42
N ILE A 64 -0.53 0.19 6.93
CA ILE A 64 -1.03 0.80 5.70
C ILE A 64 -1.87 2.03 6.07
N PHE A 65 -1.31 3.22 5.91
CA PHE A 65 -2.04 4.46 6.20
C PHE A 65 -3.03 4.83 5.11
N ASP A 66 -2.73 4.46 3.87
CA ASP A 66 -3.50 4.88 2.71
C ASP A 66 -3.42 3.85 1.55
N GLY A 67 -4.26 4.05 0.54
CA GLY A 67 -4.32 3.24 -0.67
C GLY A 67 -5.06 3.94 -1.80
N GLY A 68 -4.87 3.46 -3.03
CA GLY A 68 -5.46 4.05 -4.21
C GLY A 68 -5.89 3.02 -5.24
N PHE A 69 -6.95 3.33 -5.96
CA PHE A 69 -7.39 2.54 -7.12
C PHE A 69 -6.72 3.05 -8.39
N ASN A 70 -6.15 2.14 -9.15
CA ASN A 70 -5.74 2.47 -10.51
C ASN A 70 -6.95 2.55 -11.46
N LYS A 71 -6.77 3.06 -12.68
CA LYS A 71 -7.84 3.13 -13.69
C LYS A 71 -8.38 1.78 -14.17
N ALA A 72 -7.73 0.66 -13.85
CA ALA A 72 -8.24 -0.68 -14.13
C ALA A 72 -9.13 -1.24 -12.99
N GLY A 73 -9.28 -0.50 -11.89
CA GLY A 73 -10.07 -0.90 -10.72
C GLY A 73 -9.33 -1.79 -9.73
N ASP A 74 -8.00 -1.92 -9.85
CA ASP A 74 -7.19 -2.63 -8.86
C ASP A 74 -6.77 -1.68 -7.73
N LEU A 75 -6.87 -2.15 -6.49
CA LEU A 75 -6.48 -1.39 -5.29
C LEU A 75 -5.02 -1.67 -4.92
N PHE A 76 -4.28 -0.62 -4.56
CA PHE A 76 -2.91 -0.71 -4.07
C PHE A 76 -2.79 0.01 -2.73
N THR A 77 -1.88 -0.48 -1.89
CA THR A 77 -1.56 0.17 -0.62
C THR A 77 -0.05 0.19 -0.40
N TYR A 78 0.42 1.04 0.50
CA TYR A 78 1.84 1.21 0.83
C TYR A 78 2.09 0.77 2.27
N ASP A 79 2.68 -0.42 2.44
CA ASP A 79 2.90 -1.05 3.74
C ASP A 79 4.23 -0.63 4.35
N ALA A 80 4.23 -0.39 5.67
CA ALA A 80 5.40 0.02 6.42
C ALA A 80 6.42 -1.11 6.64
N ASP A 81 7.69 -0.74 6.67
CA ASP A 81 8.76 -1.62 7.13
C ASP A 81 8.70 -1.82 8.65
N MET A 82 9.65 -2.56 9.24
CA MET A 82 9.88 -2.54 10.69
C MET A 82 11.31 -2.10 10.91
N GLU A 83 11.53 -0.82 11.27
CA GLU A 83 12.87 -0.24 11.25
C GLU A 83 13.86 -0.94 12.21
N TYR A 84 13.36 -1.59 13.27
CA TYR A 84 14.20 -2.35 14.21
C TYR A 84 14.68 -3.70 13.67
N ASP A 85 14.12 -4.18 12.56
CA ASP A 85 14.57 -5.39 11.89
C ASP A 85 15.64 -5.11 10.83
N PHE A 86 16.09 -3.86 10.68
CA PHE A 86 17.10 -3.53 9.66
C PHE A 86 18.34 -4.43 9.79
N ASN A 87 18.87 -4.88 8.66
CA ASN A 87 19.97 -5.86 8.55
C ASN A 87 19.68 -7.29 9.07
N THR A 88 18.44 -7.61 9.44
CA THR A 88 18.05 -8.99 9.78
C THR A 88 17.54 -9.74 8.55
N SER A 89 17.56 -11.07 8.58
CA SER A 89 17.06 -11.93 7.49
C SER A 89 15.55 -11.87 7.30
N TRP A 90 14.80 -11.33 8.27
CA TRP A 90 13.35 -11.15 8.21
C TRP A 90 12.94 -9.68 8.03
N TYR A 91 13.90 -8.79 7.73
CA TYR A 91 13.60 -7.42 7.34
C TYR A 91 12.70 -7.42 6.10
N ARG A 92 11.65 -6.59 6.13
CA ARG A 92 10.83 -6.31 4.96
C ARG A 92 10.79 -4.79 4.81
N PRO A 93 11.25 -4.25 3.67
CA PRO A 93 11.21 -2.81 3.44
C PRO A 93 9.77 -2.33 3.26
N THR A 94 9.60 -1.01 3.22
CA THR A 94 8.34 -0.42 2.78
C THR A 94 8.08 -0.86 1.34
N ARG A 95 6.82 -1.10 1.00
CA ARG A 95 6.50 -1.77 -0.27
C ARG A 95 5.08 -1.53 -0.73
N VAL A 96 4.90 -1.54 -2.05
CA VAL A 96 3.57 -1.44 -2.65
C VAL A 96 2.97 -2.83 -2.75
N CYS A 97 1.80 -2.99 -2.15
CA CYS A 97 1.03 -4.23 -2.17
C CYS A 97 -0.19 -4.07 -3.08
N HIS A 98 -0.41 -5.03 -3.98
CA HIS A 98 -1.62 -5.11 -4.81
C HIS A 98 -2.72 -5.85 -4.03
N VAL A 99 -3.75 -5.14 -3.61
CA VAL A 99 -4.79 -5.66 -2.71
C VAL A 99 -5.78 -6.54 -3.49
N THR A 100 -5.36 -7.77 -3.80
CA THR A 100 -6.19 -8.77 -4.47
C THR A 100 -7.13 -9.46 -3.47
N SER A 101 -8.19 -10.07 -4.00
CA SER A 101 -9.20 -10.76 -3.20
C SER A 101 -8.60 -11.90 -2.39
N GLY A 102 -8.74 -11.88 -1.06
CA GLY A 102 -8.21 -12.91 -0.19
C GLY A 102 -6.71 -12.82 0.06
N SER A 103 -6.04 -11.74 -0.34
CA SER A 103 -4.58 -11.64 -0.20
C SER A 103 -4.13 -11.57 1.27
N MET A 104 -2.97 -12.17 1.54
CA MET A 104 -2.29 -12.15 2.83
C MET A 104 -0.83 -11.72 2.61
N TRP A 105 -0.43 -10.63 3.27
CA TRP A 105 0.90 -9.99 3.06
C TRP A 105 1.94 -10.38 4.13
N GLY A 106 1.65 -11.45 4.88
CA GLY A 106 2.64 -12.15 5.70
C GLY A 106 3.06 -11.46 7.00
N TRP A 107 2.49 -10.31 7.38
CA TRP A 107 2.77 -9.71 8.68
C TRP A 107 2.42 -10.67 9.82
N ARG A 108 3.37 -10.79 10.75
CA ARG A 108 3.29 -11.45 12.05
C ARG A 108 4.20 -10.67 12.99
N ASN A 109 4.01 -10.79 14.30
CA ASN A 109 4.88 -10.06 15.23
C ASN A 109 6.28 -10.68 15.30
N GLY A 110 7.27 -9.81 15.54
CA GLY A 110 8.68 -10.21 15.67
C GLY A 110 9.20 -11.03 14.49
N THR A 111 9.94 -12.10 14.78
CA THR A 111 10.52 -13.01 13.76
C THR A 111 9.51 -13.93 13.10
N GLY A 112 8.22 -13.86 13.46
CA GLY A 112 7.19 -14.70 12.85
C GLY A 112 6.79 -14.32 11.43
N LYS A 113 7.30 -13.20 10.91
CA LYS A 113 6.91 -12.68 9.59
C LYS A 113 7.08 -13.78 8.54
N ARG A 114 6.06 -13.97 7.72
CA ARG A 114 6.13 -14.90 6.58
C ARG A 114 7.01 -14.27 5.50
N PRO A 115 8.13 -14.91 5.10
CA PRO A 115 8.98 -14.46 4.01
C PRO A 115 8.27 -14.48 2.66
N GLU A 116 8.62 -13.57 1.75
CA GLU A 116 7.95 -13.39 0.45
C GLU A 116 7.98 -14.63 -0.46
N PHE A 117 8.91 -15.56 -0.23
CA PHE A 117 9.00 -16.81 -0.98
C PHE A 117 8.06 -17.92 -0.45
N TYR A 118 7.33 -17.68 0.65
CA TYR A 118 6.34 -18.63 1.13
C TYR A 118 5.11 -18.62 0.19
N PRO A 119 4.51 -19.77 -0.09
CA PRO A 119 3.33 -19.85 -0.97
C PRO A 119 2.12 -19.09 -0.40
N ASP A 120 2.05 -18.92 0.92
CA ASP A 120 0.95 -18.23 1.62
C ASP A 120 1.12 -16.71 1.70
N THR A 121 2.12 -16.14 1.01
CA THR A 121 2.28 -14.68 0.91
C THR A 121 2.50 -14.27 -0.54
N LEU A 122 2.04 -13.07 -0.88
CA LEU A 122 2.27 -12.50 -2.19
C LEU A 122 3.55 -11.64 -2.22
N PRO A 123 4.28 -11.62 -3.36
CA PRO A 123 5.36 -10.67 -3.55
C PRO A 123 4.80 -9.26 -3.80
N PRO A 124 5.49 -8.20 -3.33
CA PRO A 124 5.07 -6.83 -3.57
C PRO A 124 5.23 -6.44 -5.04
N VAL A 125 4.50 -5.40 -5.46
CA VAL A 125 4.68 -4.77 -6.78
C VAL A 125 6.08 -4.16 -6.89
N ILE A 126 6.56 -3.57 -5.80
CA ILE A 126 7.91 -3.04 -5.66
C ILE A 126 8.27 -2.91 -4.16
N ASN A 127 9.52 -3.25 -3.83
CA ASN A 127 10.15 -2.90 -2.56
C ASN A 127 10.80 -1.51 -2.68
N VAL A 128 10.43 -0.57 -1.82
CA VAL A 128 10.85 0.84 -1.90
C VAL A 128 12.10 1.12 -1.08
N GLY A 129 12.24 0.48 0.09
CA GLY A 129 13.37 0.66 1.01
C GLY A 129 12.90 1.00 2.43
N PRO A 130 13.81 1.44 3.32
CA PRO A 130 13.41 1.94 4.63
C PRO A 130 12.57 3.21 4.50
N GLY A 131 11.55 3.36 5.34
CA GLY A 131 10.71 4.55 5.33
C GLY A 131 9.48 4.46 6.21
N SER A 132 8.73 5.56 6.28
CA SER A 132 7.49 5.65 7.06
C SER A 132 6.33 6.07 6.16
N PRO A 133 5.60 5.09 5.58
CA PRO A 133 4.46 5.35 4.72
C PRO A 133 3.41 6.24 5.36
N THR A 134 2.92 7.21 4.59
CA THR A 134 1.77 8.03 4.94
C THR A 134 0.75 8.00 3.80
N GLY A 135 0.58 9.08 3.04
CA GLY A 135 -0.37 9.16 1.93
C GLY A 135 0.04 8.39 0.67
N VAL A 136 -0.98 8.03 -0.11
CA VAL A 136 -0.90 7.36 -1.41
C VAL A 136 -1.90 8.02 -2.35
N THR A 137 -1.43 8.57 -3.46
CA THR A 137 -2.33 9.22 -4.44
C THR A 137 -1.92 8.93 -5.87
N PHE A 138 -2.87 8.81 -6.79
CA PHE A 138 -2.57 8.69 -8.21
C PHE A 138 -2.53 10.07 -8.86
N GLY A 139 -1.60 10.29 -9.78
CA GLY A 139 -1.43 11.55 -10.53
C GLY A 139 -2.56 11.91 -11.50
N TYR A 140 -3.70 11.25 -11.43
CA TYR A 140 -4.77 11.41 -12.41
C TYR A 140 -5.31 12.84 -12.42
N GLY A 141 -5.39 13.43 -13.61
CA GLY A 141 -5.85 14.82 -13.79
C GLY A 141 -4.79 15.88 -13.53
N ALA A 142 -3.57 15.50 -13.13
CA ALA A 142 -2.51 16.46 -12.90
C ALA A 142 -2.10 17.15 -14.22
N LYS A 143 -1.82 18.44 -14.19
CA LYS A 143 -1.20 19.17 -15.30
C LYS A 143 0.31 18.94 -15.32
N PHE A 144 0.70 17.68 -15.30
CA PHE A 144 2.09 17.20 -15.36
C PHE A 144 2.32 16.42 -16.67
N PRO A 145 3.58 16.13 -17.05
CA PRO A 145 3.87 15.22 -18.14
C PRO A 145 3.17 13.86 -17.97
N ALA A 146 2.85 13.22 -19.08
CA ALA A 146 2.02 12.01 -19.10
C ALA A 146 2.53 10.87 -18.19
N LYS A 147 3.85 10.76 -17.95
CA LYS A 147 4.40 9.76 -17.02
C LYS A 147 3.97 10.00 -15.56
N TYR A 148 3.90 11.26 -15.15
CA TYR A 148 3.52 11.66 -13.79
C TYR A 148 2.01 11.64 -13.59
N GLN A 149 1.24 11.93 -14.64
CA GLN A 149 -0.21 11.73 -14.62
C GLN A 149 -0.61 10.26 -14.35
N LYS A 150 0.21 9.31 -14.79
CA LYS A 150 -0.03 7.87 -14.66
C LYS A 150 0.59 7.27 -13.40
N ALA A 151 1.43 8.02 -12.69
CA ALA A 151 2.19 7.53 -11.56
C ALA A 151 1.30 7.36 -10.32
N MET A 152 1.68 6.40 -9.47
CA MET A 152 1.25 6.31 -8.09
C MET A 152 2.29 7.03 -7.23
N TYR A 153 1.86 8.00 -6.44
CA TYR A 153 2.72 8.75 -5.53
C TYR A 153 2.69 8.11 -4.15
N LEU A 154 3.87 7.86 -3.59
CA LEU A 154 4.05 7.32 -2.24
C LEU A 154 4.74 8.36 -1.37
N LEU A 155 4.15 8.68 -0.23
CA LEU A 155 4.68 9.66 0.70
C LEU A 155 5.45 8.96 1.83
N ASP A 156 6.61 9.51 2.19
CA ASP A 156 7.48 9.03 3.26
C ASP A 156 7.76 10.15 4.26
N TRP A 157 7.26 9.96 5.48
CA TRP A 157 7.42 10.90 6.58
C TRP A 157 8.85 10.96 7.13
N SER A 158 9.52 9.82 7.26
CA SER A 158 10.82 9.73 7.94
C SER A 158 11.96 10.27 7.10
N TRP A 159 11.93 9.99 5.79
CA TRP A 159 13.00 10.41 4.87
C TRP A 159 12.65 11.65 4.05
N GLY A 160 11.44 12.18 4.24
CA GLY A 160 10.95 13.38 3.57
C GLY A 160 10.97 13.29 2.06
N LYS A 161 10.34 12.23 1.53
CA LYS A 161 10.29 11.93 0.10
C LYS A 161 8.86 11.74 -0.37
N ILE A 162 8.62 12.17 -1.60
CA ILE A 162 7.51 11.70 -2.42
C ILE A 162 8.13 10.89 -3.56
N HIS A 163 7.78 9.61 -3.66
CA HIS A 163 8.18 8.76 -4.77
C HIS A 163 7.11 8.78 -5.86
N ALA A 164 7.52 8.88 -7.13
CA ALA A 164 6.64 8.54 -8.25
C ALA A 164 6.92 7.09 -8.67
N VAL A 165 5.89 6.25 -8.58
CA VAL A 165 5.94 4.83 -8.92
C VAL A 165 5.24 4.60 -10.25
N HIS A 166 5.97 4.00 -11.18
CA HIS A 166 5.54 3.72 -12.55
C HIS A 166 5.27 2.24 -12.70
N MET A 167 3.98 1.87 -12.72
CA MET A 167 3.54 0.49 -12.75
C MET A 167 3.32 -0.04 -14.17
N LYS A 168 3.62 -1.32 -14.38
CA LYS A 168 3.38 -2.07 -15.61
C LYS A 168 2.72 -3.41 -15.26
N PRO A 169 1.65 -3.83 -15.96
CA PRO A 169 1.08 -5.16 -15.79
C PRO A 169 2.12 -6.26 -16.06
N GLN A 170 2.18 -7.27 -15.19
CA GLN A 170 2.95 -8.49 -15.38
C GLN A 170 2.24 -9.67 -14.73
N GLY A 171 2.01 -10.73 -15.52
CA GLY A 171 1.18 -11.85 -15.08
C GLY A 171 -0.23 -11.38 -14.71
N SER A 172 -0.74 -11.90 -13.59
CA SER A 172 -1.99 -11.47 -12.98
C SER A 172 -1.82 -10.26 -12.05
N SER A 173 -0.67 -9.59 -12.02
CA SER A 173 -0.39 -8.45 -11.14
C SER A 173 0.42 -7.37 -11.88
N TYR A 174 1.27 -6.66 -11.15
CA TYR A 174 2.08 -5.54 -11.64
C TYR A 174 3.52 -5.67 -11.14
N VAL A 175 4.44 -5.12 -11.92
CA VAL A 175 5.77 -4.69 -11.45
C VAL A 175 5.89 -3.20 -11.62
N ALA A 176 6.83 -2.59 -10.90
CA ALA A 176 7.05 -1.17 -11.01
C ALA A 176 8.53 -0.78 -10.95
N THR A 177 8.79 0.42 -11.45
CA THR A 177 9.97 1.21 -11.13
C THR A 177 9.57 2.43 -10.32
N LYS A 178 10.53 3.08 -9.66
CA LYS A 178 10.29 4.31 -8.90
C LYS A 178 11.37 5.34 -9.18
N GLU A 179 11.00 6.60 -9.06
CA GLU A 179 11.91 7.73 -8.99
C GLU A 179 11.56 8.61 -7.78
N THR A 180 12.54 9.34 -7.25
CA THR A 180 12.25 10.41 -6.28
C THR A 180 11.61 11.57 -7.05
N PHE A 181 10.39 11.93 -6.68
CA PHE A 181 9.66 13.04 -7.29
C PHE A 181 9.95 14.35 -6.55
N ILE A 182 9.80 14.34 -5.23
CA ILE A 182 10.12 15.47 -4.34
C ILE A 182 10.91 14.93 -3.15
N THR A 183 11.89 15.70 -2.68
CA THR A 183 12.64 15.40 -1.45
C THR A 183 12.98 16.67 -0.71
N GLY A 184 13.06 16.60 0.62
CA GLY A 184 13.56 17.69 1.45
C GLY A 184 14.04 17.18 2.81
N SER A 185 14.77 18.03 3.55
CA SER A 185 15.35 17.67 4.85
C SER A 185 15.19 18.82 5.86
N PRO A 186 14.24 18.75 6.81
CA PRO A 186 13.17 17.76 6.91
C PRO A 186 11.99 18.10 5.96
N LEU A 187 11.28 17.08 5.48
CA LEU A 187 10.03 17.24 4.73
C LEU A 187 9.02 16.16 5.15
N PRO A 188 8.48 16.18 6.38
CA PRO A 188 7.65 15.09 6.91
C PRO A 188 6.29 15.02 6.21
N VAL A 189 6.24 14.40 5.02
CA VAL A 189 5.07 14.41 4.15
C VAL A 189 3.96 13.57 4.75
N ALA A 190 2.76 14.13 4.84
CA ALA A 190 1.61 13.51 5.46
C ALA A 190 0.60 12.98 4.43
N ASP A 191 0.10 13.83 3.53
CA ASP A 191 -0.86 13.42 2.51
C ASP A 191 -0.79 14.33 1.28
N ALA A 192 -1.30 13.87 0.13
CA ALA A 192 -1.33 14.62 -1.11
C ALA A 192 -2.59 14.37 -1.95
N ILE A 193 -3.05 15.41 -2.63
CA ILE A 193 -4.11 15.33 -3.63
C ILE A 193 -3.67 15.96 -4.95
N ILE A 194 -4.29 15.55 -6.04
CA ILE A 194 -4.32 16.32 -7.28
C ILE A 194 -5.59 17.17 -7.26
N HIS A 195 -5.45 18.49 -7.25
CA HIS A 195 -6.59 19.38 -7.20
C HIS A 195 -7.29 19.43 -8.58
N PRO A 196 -8.60 19.16 -8.66
CA PRO A 196 -9.27 18.88 -9.94
C PRO A 196 -9.40 20.12 -10.85
N GLU A 197 -9.44 21.33 -10.29
CA GLU A 197 -9.66 22.55 -11.08
C GLU A 197 -8.39 23.05 -11.77
N ASP A 198 -7.26 23.03 -11.07
CA ASP A 198 -5.99 23.56 -11.57
C ASP A 198 -5.02 22.46 -12.01
N GLY A 199 -5.23 21.21 -11.58
CA GLY A 199 -4.39 20.06 -11.86
C GLY A 199 -3.04 20.09 -11.14
N ALA A 200 -2.87 20.94 -10.12
CA ALA A 200 -1.67 20.94 -9.30
C ALA A 200 -1.72 19.82 -8.25
N MET A 201 -0.56 19.32 -7.84
CA MET A 201 -0.48 18.49 -6.64
C MET A 201 -0.39 19.40 -5.42
N TYR A 202 -1.22 19.16 -4.42
CA TYR A 202 -1.10 19.76 -3.10
C TYR A 202 -0.69 18.69 -2.11
N PHE A 203 0.32 18.95 -1.29
CA PHE A 203 0.70 18.02 -0.23
C PHE A 203 0.91 18.75 1.10
N ALA A 204 0.49 18.08 2.18
CA ALA A 204 0.70 18.55 3.53
C ALA A 204 1.98 17.94 4.11
N ILE A 205 2.69 18.73 4.92
CA ILE A 205 3.70 18.23 5.85
C ILE A 205 3.19 18.40 7.27
N GLY A 206 3.68 17.56 8.17
CA GLY A 206 3.41 17.71 9.59
C GLY A 206 3.79 16.47 10.38
N GLY A 207 3.54 16.52 11.68
CA GLY A 207 3.85 15.43 12.58
C GLY A 207 3.92 15.92 14.02
N ARG A 208 4.25 15.00 14.92
CA ARG A 208 4.31 15.31 16.35
C ARG A 208 5.46 16.30 16.62
N LYS A 209 5.11 17.49 17.12
CA LYS A 209 6.07 18.55 17.51
C LYS A 209 6.97 19.05 16.38
N VAL A 210 6.50 18.98 15.13
CA VAL A 210 7.20 19.55 13.96
C VAL A 210 6.29 20.54 13.24
N GLN A 211 6.90 21.42 12.44
CA GLN A 211 6.16 22.39 11.64
C GLN A 211 5.20 21.70 10.67
N SER A 212 3.98 22.24 10.57
CA SER A 212 3.01 21.85 9.55
C SER A 212 3.00 22.87 8.42
N GLY A 213 2.62 22.44 7.22
CA GLY A 213 2.57 23.31 6.05
C GLY A 213 1.86 22.65 4.87
N LEU A 214 1.38 23.47 3.95
CA LEU A 214 0.75 23.03 2.71
C LEU A 214 1.59 23.54 1.53
N TYR A 215 1.98 22.63 0.65
CA TYR A 215 2.77 22.90 -0.53
C TYR A 215 1.91 22.70 -1.77
N ARG A 216 2.14 23.53 -2.78
CA ARG A 216 1.57 23.40 -4.12
C ARG A 216 2.67 23.09 -5.10
N VAL A 217 2.45 22.10 -5.96
CA VAL A 217 3.41 21.62 -6.96
C VAL A 217 2.77 21.78 -8.34
N THR A 218 3.43 22.56 -9.19
CA THR A 218 3.05 22.81 -10.57
C THR A 218 4.20 22.43 -11.50
N TYR A 219 3.87 22.04 -12.73
CA TYR A 219 4.88 21.81 -13.77
C TYR A 219 5.11 23.09 -14.57
N ASP A 220 6.37 23.51 -14.69
CA ASP A 220 6.81 24.69 -15.45
C ASP A 220 7.74 24.31 -16.62
N GLY A 221 7.74 23.03 -17.01
CA GLY A 221 8.53 22.55 -18.14
C GLY A 221 7.80 22.65 -19.49
N LYS A 222 8.44 22.15 -20.54
CA LYS A 222 7.95 22.26 -21.92
C LYS A 222 7.20 21.03 -22.43
N GLU A 223 7.20 19.92 -21.69
CA GLU A 223 6.50 18.71 -22.12
C GLU A 223 4.98 18.89 -22.06
N SER A 224 4.27 18.12 -22.87
CA SER A 224 2.81 18.19 -22.90
C SER A 224 2.19 17.76 -21.57
N THR A 225 1.28 18.60 -21.07
CA THR A 225 0.44 18.35 -19.89
C THR A 225 -1.00 17.97 -20.28
N ALA A 226 -1.25 17.70 -21.57
CA ALA A 226 -2.56 17.25 -22.02
C ALA A 226 -2.97 15.95 -21.29
N PRO A 227 -4.28 15.70 -21.07
CA PRO A 227 -4.75 14.53 -20.35
C PRO A 227 -4.18 13.22 -20.93
N ALA A 228 -3.48 12.48 -20.09
CA ALA A 228 -2.82 11.25 -20.49
C ALA A 228 -3.84 10.15 -20.77
N LYS A 229 -3.70 9.47 -21.92
CA LYS A 229 -4.47 8.26 -22.22
C LYS A 229 -4.06 7.13 -21.28
N HIS A 230 -5.03 6.54 -20.59
CA HIS A 230 -4.85 5.40 -19.71
C HIS A 230 -5.34 4.11 -20.40
N GLN A 231 -4.53 3.06 -20.36
CA GLN A 231 -5.00 1.72 -20.73
C GLN A 231 -5.77 1.12 -19.56
N THR A 232 -7.07 0.89 -19.76
CA THR A 232 -7.95 0.24 -18.78
C THR A 232 -8.13 -1.25 -19.06
N LYS A 233 -7.70 -1.72 -20.25
CA LYS A 233 -7.82 -3.13 -20.64
C LYS A 233 -6.88 -3.99 -19.80
N VAL A 234 -7.45 -4.83 -18.96
CA VAL A 234 -6.73 -5.87 -18.21
C VAL A 234 -6.34 -7.03 -19.12
N ASN A 235 -5.14 -7.59 -18.90
CA ASN A 235 -4.64 -8.74 -19.64
C ASN A 235 -5.39 -10.03 -19.27
N GLU A 236 -5.19 -11.10 -20.03
CA GLU A 236 -5.91 -12.38 -19.85
C GLU A 236 -5.69 -13.01 -18.47
N LEU A 237 -4.47 -12.92 -17.92
CA LEU A 237 -4.16 -13.48 -16.59
C LEU A 237 -4.80 -12.70 -15.46
N ALA A 238 -4.89 -11.37 -15.58
CA ALA A 238 -5.63 -10.53 -14.66
C ALA A 238 -7.15 -10.77 -14.75
N GLN A 239 -7.67 -11.02 -15.96
CA GLN A 239 -9.07 -11.44 -16.14
C GLN A 239 -9.34 -12.81 -15.51
N LEU A 240 -8.44 -13.78 -15.72
CA LEU A 240 -8.53 -15.10 -15.11
C LEU A 240 -8.50 -15.01 -13.59
N ARG A 241 -7.57 -14.23 -13.02
CA ARG A 241 -7.53 -13.92 -11.58
C ARG A 241 -8.89 -13.43 -11.10
N ARG A 242 -9.45 -12.39 -11.72
CA ARG A 242 -10.75 -11.83 -11.35
C ARG A 242 -11.89 -12.84 -11.42
N LYS A 243 -11.88 -13.75 -12.41
CA LYS A 243 -12.84 -14.87 -12.50
C LYS A 243 -12.68 -15.86 -11.36
N LEU A 244 -11.45 -16.15 -10.92
CA LEU A 244 -11.21 -17.03 -9.78
C LEU A 244 -11.60 -16.35 -8.45
N GLU A 245 -11.33 -15.05 -8.33
CA GLU A 245 -11.66 -14.25 -7.15
C GLU A 245 -13.17 -14.15 -6.88
N THR A 246 -14.05 -14.48 -7.83
CA THR A 246 -15.50 -14.56 -7.58
C THR A 246 -15.86 -15.73 -6.66
N PHE A 247 -15.05 -16.78 -6.62
CA PHE A 247 -15.24 -17.91 -5.71
C PHE A 247 -14.74 -17.64 -4.28
N HIS A 248 -14.12 -16.48 -4.03
CA HIS A 248 -13.68 -16.10 -2.68
C HIS A 248 -14.81 -15.46 -1.85
N GLN A 249 -15.93 -15.13 -2.48
CA GLN A 249 -17.10 -14.63 -1.79
C GLN A 249 -17.77 -15.83 -1.11
N GLY A 250 -17.96 -15.76 0.21
CA GLY A 250 -18.65 -16.83 0.96
C GLY A 250 -20.06 -17.08 0.41
N PRO A 251 -20.72 -18.20 0.78
CA PRO A 251 -22.10 -18.42 0.39
C PRO A 251 -22.95 -17.22 0.82
N ASP A 252 -23.74 -16.69 -0.13
CA ASP A 252 -24.75 -15.67 0.14
C ASP A 252 -25.82 -16.17 1.11
#